data_AF-A0A0Q9TT03-F1
#
_entry.id   AF-A0A0Q9TT03-F1
#
_cell.length_a   1.000
_cell.length_b   1.000
_cell.length_c   1.000
_cell.angle_alpha   90.00
_cell.angle_beta   90.00
_cell.angle_gamma   90.00
#
_symmetry.space_group_name_H-M   'P 1'
#
loop_
_entity.id
_entity.type
_entity.pdbx_description
1 polymer ?
#
loop_
_entity_poly.entity_id
_entity_poly.type
_entity_poly.pdbx_seq_one_letter_code
_entity_poly.pdbx_strand_id
1 'polypeptide(L)'
;MGNTRRRRVAVLASLGLASIAFTAIPAGGSASAAPPGHAHASPHLKHAQPLRVNALLDGQDEDNGAAEPSLSALCQSYLGAPNPYGNPAPNVDAIVGDSIVQAGSQTGCAAAQNETTVAVNPANPRNIVAGANDYRLFNSREGRNDSYGFAYTSMDGGATWTNVALPHLTFSTGATGALSDMDGAGDPAIAFGPNNTVYFANIAFSRLNDGSAITVNVSHDGGVTWGEPSIVALDGADASGNPVPTDVFNDKEWIGVDQSSGAAYVSWTRFDSTASPIVVSKSVDGGATWSPRTSVTPTFTPGGVTPFDQGSFPLVGSDGAVYIAYEGSVCQSLACDQATDHDAVVVAKSTNGGATFSSREVSADYDFPFNRDLQTPALTGENFRINSYPSLAIDRTNNRLYVAWADDRNGSYDSSGQSIRTNGDVFVATSGNGVQWQAPVALGSAADEVFPAVAAYNGRVAVSTYTRSYNPNGVGLDVVMNGATGIGNLKKSPTTRVTTATSNPQVQFVTIGAVSGQELQGAFIGDYTSIAMGSDLVAHPVWTDFRGNPTLTGSTPNQEVYTSSVRVR
;
A
#
# COMPACT_ATOMS: atom_id res chain seq x y z
N MET A 1 -13.69 47.63 -27.90
CA MET A 1 -13.62 49.07 -28.18
C MET A 1 -13.84 49.84 -26.89
N GLY A 2 -12.95 50.77 -26.54
CA GLY A 2 -13.17 51.80 -25.50
C GLY A 2 -12.30 51.73 -24.23
N ASN A 3 -11.14 52.42 -24.27
CA ASN A 3 -10.55 53.34 -23.26
C ASN A 3 -10.94 53.17 -21.77
N THR A 4 -10.10 53.25 -20.74
CA THR A 4 -8.85 54.01 -20.48
C THR A 4 -8.49 53.78 -18.99
N ARG A 5 -7.20 53.74 -18.61
CA ARG A 5 -6.61 54.60 -17.57
C ARG A 5 -5.12 54.33 -17.36
N ARG A 6 -4.32 55.38 -17.54
CA ARG A 6 -2.92 55.51 -17.10
C ARG A 6 -2.87 55.78 -15.59
N ARG A 7 -1.84 55.27 -14.90
CA ARG A 7 -1.10 56.00 -13.84
C ARG A 7 0.37 55.55 -13.84
N ARG A 8 1.28 56.53 -13.96
CA ARG A 8 2.71 56.47 -13.60
C ARG A 8 2.90 57.33 -12.35
N VAL A 9 3.79 56.94 -11.42
CA VAL A 9 4.71 57.74 -10.55
C VAL A 9 5.52 56.69 -9.73
N ALA A 10 6.83 56.47 -9.99
CA ALA A 10 8.06 57.04 -9.38
C ALA A 10 8.35 56.57 -7.92
N VAL A 11 9.40 55.77 -7.68
CA VAL A 11 10.82 56.08 -7.32
C VAL A 11 11.09 55.76 -5.84
N LEU A 12 12.06 54.89 -5.54
CA LEU A 12 13.16 55.14 -4.58
C LEU A 12 14.17 53.98 -4.56
N ALA A 13 15.43 54.34 -4.77
CA ALA A 13 16.63 53.54 -4.63
C ALA A 13 17.48 54.10 -3.48
N SER A 14 18.07 53.22 -2.67
CA SER A 14 19.16 53.47 -1.70
C SER A 14 19.29 52.21 -0.83
N LEU A 15 20.43 51.72 -0.35
CA LEU A 15 21.88 51.87 -0.54
C LEU A 15 22.47 50.88 0.50
N GLY A 16 23.59 50.20 0.23
CA GLY A 16 24.25 49.42 1.28
C GLY A 16 25.39 48.53 0.83
N LEU A 17 26.57 49.11 0.58
CA LEU A 17 27.85 48.40 0.55
C LEU A 17 28.25 47.99 1.98
N ALA A 18 28.77 46.77 2.14
CA ALA A 18 29.73 46.42 3.19
C ALA A 18 30.72 45.37 2.64
N SER A 19 31.97 45.52 3.05
CA SER A 19 33.17 45.04 2.39
C SER A 19 33.90 43.93 3.17
N ILE A 20 34.53 43.02 2.41
CA ILE A 20 35.83 42.34 2.65
C ILE A 20 35.93 41.26 3.75
N ALA A 21 36.31 40.04 3.33
CA ALA A 21 37.57 39.39 3.73
C ALA A 21 37.83 38.11 2.91
N PHE A 22 38.82 38.15 2.01
CA PHE A 22 39.44 36.98 1.41
C PHE A 22 40.56 36.51 2.35
N THR A 23 40.51 35.26 2.78
CA THR A 23 41.66 34.54 3.36
C THR A 23 41.91 33.30 2.52
N ALA A 24 43.07 33.28 1.86
CA ALA A 24 43.58 32.17 1.07
C ALA A 24 44.71 31.46 1.83
N ILE A 25 44.63 30.14 2.02
CA ILE A 25 45.76 29.22 2.31
C ILE A 25 45.27 27.76 2.03
N PRO A 26 46.10 26.77 1.64
CA PRO A 26 47.01 26.66 0.50
C PRO A 26 46.64 25.48 -0.44
N ALA A 27 47.15 25.51 -1.67
CA ALA A 27 47.18 24.34 -2.55
C ALA A 27 48.25 23.34 -2.10
N GLY A 28 47.90 22.07 -1.98
CA GLY A 28 48.85 21.00 -1.71
C GLY A 28 48.23 19.61 -1.87
N GLY A 29 48.72 18.85 -2.87
CA GLY A 29 48.60 17.40 -2.94
C GLY A 29 47.60 16.86 -3.96
N SER A 30 48.03 16.72 -5.21
CA SER A 30 47.38 15.89 -6.23
C SER A 30 47.40 14.42 -5.78
N ALA A 31 46.31 13.93 -5.18
CA ALA A 31 46.08 12.51 -5.01
C ALA A 31 45.52 11.96 -6.33
N SER A 32 46.32 11.14 -7.00
CA SER A 32 45.98 10.48 -8.26
C SER A 32 44.68 9.70 -8.12
N ALA A 33 43.73 9.95 -9.03
CA ALA A 33 42.54 9.13 -9.19
C ALA A 33 42.95 7.66 -9.34
N ALA A 34 42.38 6.81 -8.50
CA ALA A 34 42.43 5.37 -8.70
C ALA A 34 41.74 5.02 -10.04
N PRO A 35 42.18 3.98 -10.75
CA PRO A 35 41.62 3.64 -12.06
C PRO A 35 40.14 3.29 -11.96
N PRO A 36 39.31 3.60 -12.98
CA PRO A 36 37.90 3.22 -13.01
C PRO A 36 37.81 1.70 -13.16
N GLY A 37 37.67 1.00 -12.05
CA GLY A 37 37.42 -0.43 -11.98
C GLY A 37 35.92 -0.68 -11.91
N HIS A 38 35.38 -1.28 -12.97
CA HIS A 38 33.99 -1.69 -13.19
C HIS A 38 33.01 -0.54 -13.41
N ALA A 39 32.83 -0.20 -14.70
CA ALA A 39 31.64 0.46 -15.18
C ALA A 39 30.42 -0.32 -14.66
N HIS A 40 29.68 0.26 -13.72
CA HIS A 40 28.29 -0.11 -13.52
C HIS A 40 27.58 0.11 -14.86
N ALA A 41 26.80 -0.87 -15.30
CA ALA A 41 25.93 -0.70 -16.46
C ALA A 41 25.15 0.60 -16.27
N SER A 42 25.20 1.49 -17.26
CA SER A 42 24.36 2.70 -17.27
C SER A 42 22.92 2.26 -17.02
N PRO A 43 22.20 2.84 -16.05
CA PRO A 43 20.83 2.43 -15.77
C PRO A 43 20.02 2.57 -17.06
N HIS A 44 19.32 1.51 -17.44
CA HIS A 44 18.45 1.48 -18.61
C HIS A 44 17.15 2.23 -18.29
N LEU A 45 17.23 3.55 -18.14
CA LEU A 45 16.12 4.48 -17.80
C LEU A 45 15.14 4.71 -18.96
N LYS A 46 15.03 3.79 -19.93
CA LYS A 46 14.31 4.09 -21.17
C LYS A 46 12.84 3.72 -21.17
N HIS A 47 12.34 2.94 -20.21
CA HIS A 47 11.01 2.33 -20.38
C HIS A 47 10.30 2.08 -19.04
N ALA A 48 10.14 3.14 -18.26
CA ALA A 48 8.95 3.30 -17.43
C ALA A 48 7.78 3.53 -18.39
N GLN A 49 6.80 2.63 -18.47
CA GLN A 49 5.52 3.09 -19.02
C GLN A 49 5.01 4.07 -17.97
N PRO A 50 4.81 5.37 -18.28
CA PRO A 50 4.14 6.23 -17.32
C PRO A 50 2.88 5.51 -16.85
N LEU A 51 2.53 5.66 -15.57
CA LEU A 51 1.20 5.38 -15.04
C LEU A 51 0.17 6.09 -15.95
N ARG A 52 -0.14 5.46 -17.08
CA ARG A 52 -1.20 5.86 -17.99
C ARG A 52 -2.44 5.46 -17.23
N VAL A 53 -3.36 6.42 -17.09
CA VAL A 53 -4.74 6.27 -16.61
C VAL A 53 -5.00 4.83 -16.29
N ASN A 54 -4.89 4.51 -15.00
CA ASN A 54 -5.09 3.16 -14.51
C ASN A 54 -6.30 2.60 -15.25
N ALA A 55 -6.14 1.49 -15.96
CA ALA A 55 -7.26 0.79 -16.57
C ALA A 55 -8.28 0.34 -15.50
N LEU A 56 -7.91 0.46 -14.21
CA LEU A 56 -8.81 0.44 -13.07
C LEU A 56 -9.91 1.54 -13.06
N LEU A 57 -9.86 2.54 -13.94
CA LEU A 57 -10.75 3.72 -13.91
C LEU A 57 -11.62 3.94 -15.13
N ASP A 58 -11.48 3.13 -16.16
CA ASP A 58 -12.38 3.30 -17.27
C ASP A 58 -13.78 2.78 -16.94
N GLY A 59 -13.96 1.96 -15.88
CA GLY A 59 -15.21 1.22 -15.70
C GLY A 59 -15.63 0.49 -16.98
N GLN A 60 -14.69 0.33 -17.92
CA GLN A 60 -14.87 -0.22 -19.26
C GLN A 60 -14.09 -1.53 -19.39
N ASP A 61 -13.11 -1.80 -18.51
CA ASP A 61 -12.53 -3.12 -18.36
C ASP A 61 -13.36 -4.07 -17.49
N GLU A 62 -14.30 -3.56 -16.68
CA GLU A 62 -15.39 -4.41 -16.14
C GLU A 62 -16.47 -4.71 -17.23
N ASP A 63 -16.53 -3.91 -18.31
CA ASP A 63 -17.59 -3.98 -19.34
C ASP A 63 -17.10 -4.43 -20.74
N ASN A 64 -15.82 -4.80 -20.89
CA ASN A 64 -15.27 -5.38 -22.12
C ASN A 64 -15.64 -6.87 -22.31
N GLY A 65 -16.62 -7.38 -21.54
CA GLY A 65 -17.09 -8.76 -21.64
C GLY A 65 -16.07 -9.80 -21.16
N ALA A 66 -15.00 -9.38 -20.48
CA ALA A 66 -14.22 -10.26 -19.64
C ALA A 66 -15.07 -10.54 -18.38
N ALA A 67 -15.27 -11.82 -18.06
CA ALA A 67 -16.03 -12.18 -16.88
C ALA A 67 -15.29 -11.65 -15.63
N GLU A 68 -15.99 -10.83 -14.83
CA GLU A 68 -15.61 -10.49 -13.45
C GLU A 68 -15.04 -11.73 -12.73
N PRO A 69 -13.98 -11.59 -11.92
CA PRO A 69 -13.36 -12.75 -11.35
C PRO A 69 -14.34 -13.55 -10.50
N SER A 70 -14.76 -14.72 -10.98
CA SER A 70 -15.58 -15.61 -10.16
C SER A 70 -14.70 -16.21 -9.05
N LEU A 71 -15.22 -16.36 -7.84
CA LEU A 71 -14.47 -16.89 -6.70
C LEU A 71 -14.24 -18.41 -6.88
N SER A 72 -13.05 -18.73 -7.41
CA SER A 72 -12.30 -20.02 -7.50
C SER A 72 -12.96 -21.33 -7.92
N ALA A 73 -12.31 -21.99 -8.89
CA ALA A 73 -12.38 -23.42 -9.19
C ALA A 73 -11.36 -24.30 -8.43
N LEU A 74 -10.20 -23.79 -7.98
CA LEU A 74 -9.16 -24.63 -7.36
C LEU A 74 -9.55 -25.06 -5.96
N CYS A 75 -10.09 -24.16 -5.11
CA CYS A 75 -10.70 -24.58 -3.84
C CYS A 75 -11.78 -25.65 -4.08
N GLN A 76 -12.60 -25.49 -5.12
CA GLN A 76 -13.65 -26.45 -5.47
C GLN A 76 -13.08 -27.84 -5.82
N SER A 77 -11.87 -27.90 -6.39
CA SER A 77 -11.19 -29.18 -6.68
C SER A 77 -10.81 -29.98 -5.43
N TYR A 78 -10.74 -29.32 -4.26
CA TYR A 78 -10.47 -29.95 -2.96
C TYR A 78 -11.75 -30.34 -2.20
N LEU A 79 -12.94 -30.08 -2.74
CA LEU A 79 -14.20 -30.44 -2.06
C LEU A 79 -14.29 -31.96 -1.81
N GLY A 80 -14.49 -32.33 -0.55
CA GLY A 80 -14.54 -33.73 -0.12
C GLY A 80 -13.18 -34.42 -0.02
N ALA A 81 -12.08 -33.72 -0.28
CA ALA A 81 -10.72 -34.17 -0.04
C ALA A 81 -10.14 -33.52 1.23
N PRO A 82 -9.14 -34.14 1.89
CA PRO A 82 -8.39 -33.48 2.96
C PRO A 82 -7.63 -32.26 2.44
N ASN A 83 -7.53 -31.20 3.26
CA ASN A 83 -6.63 -30.08 2.98
C ASN A 83 -5.19 -30.59 2.81
N PRO A 84 -4.49 -30.26 1.69
CA PRO A 84 -3.14 -30.76 1.44
C PRO A 84 -2.07 -30.13 2.35
N TYR A 85 -2.40 -29.08 3.09
CA TYR A 85 -1.47 -28.36 3.96
C TYR A 85 -1.55 -28.82 5.41
N GLY A 86 -0.40 -28.79 6.10
CA GLY A 86 -0.32 -29.02 7.54
C GLY A 86 -0.70 -27.78 8.34
N ASN A 87 -0.95 -27.97 9.64
CA ASN A 87 -1.28 -26.89 10.57
C ASN A 87 -0.28 -25.71 10.45
N PRO A 88 -0.74 -24.46 10.24
CA PRO A 88 0.10 -23.31 10.51
C PRO A 88 0.60 -23.35 11.96
N ALA A 89 1.74 -22.71 12.24
CA ALA A 89 2.27 -22.70 13.61
C ALA A 89 1.22 -22.16 14.61
N PRO A 90 1.25 -22.57 15.89
CA PRO A 90 0.21 -22.23 16.88
C PRO A 90 0.05 -20.73 17.17
N ASN A 91 0.90 -19.86 16.61
CA ASN A 91 0.90 -18.41 16.79
C ASN A 91 0.47 -17.65 15.52
N VAL A 92 -0.32 -18.28 14.65
CA VAL A 92 -0.59 -17.77 13.29
C VAL A 92 -2.06 -17.52 12.94
N ASP A 93 -3.00 -17.87 13.82
CA ASP A 93 -4.44 -17.76 13.53
C ASP A 93 -4.95 -16.32 13.72
N ALA A 94 -5.37 -15.64 12.64
CA ALA A 94 -5.99 -14.32 12.72
C ALA A 94 -7.51 -14.33 12.45
N ILE A 95 -8.10 -15.43 11.94
CA ILE A 95 -9.52 -15.49 11.56
C ILE A 95 -10.28 -16.47 12.44
N VAL A 96 -11.05 -15.91 13.38
CA VAL A 96 -12.00 -16.69 14.19
C VAL A 96 -13.37 -16.80 13.50
N GLY A 97 -13.84 -18.03 13.26
CA GLY A 97 -15.22 -18.31 12.87
C GLY A 97 -15.52 -18.09 11.38
N ASP A 98 -14.66 -18.55 10.50
CA ASP A 98 -14.97 -18.63 9.08
C ASP A 98 -16.10 -19.64 8.83
N SER A 99 -17.11 -19.22 8.06
CA SER A 99 -18.28 -20.04 7.74
C SER A 99 -18.24 -20.39 6.26
N ILE A 100 -18.36 -21.68 5.95
CA ILE A 100 -18.56 -22.13 4.56
C ILE A 100 -19.85 -21.50 4.03
N VAL A 101 -19.74 -20.70 2.97
CA VAL A 101 -20.87 -19.99 2.40
C VAL A 101 -21.64 -20.90 1.42
N GLN A 102 -22.96 -20.92 1.55
CA GLN A 102 -23.86 -21.78 0.74
C GLN A 102 -24.49 -21.04 -0.45
N ALA A 103 -24.01 -19.83 -0.78
CA ALA A 103 -24.58 -18.96 -1.81
C ALA A 103 -23.48 -18.40 -2.72
N GLY A 104 -23.84 -18.07 -3.97
CA GLY A 104 -22.94 -17.46 -4.95
C GLY A 104 -21.87 -18.39 -5.52
N SER A 105 -20.80 -17.78 -6.05
CA SER A 105 -19.63 -18.46 -6.65
C SER A 105 -18.83 -19.30 -5.64
N GLN A 106 -19.06 -19.13 -4.34
CA GLN A 106 -18.33 -19.78 -3.25
C GLN A 106 -19.01 -21.04 -2.70
N THR A 107 -19.92 -21.65 -3.47
CA THR A 107 -20.68 -22.82 -3.03
C THR A 107 -19.73 -23.97 -2.64
N GLY A 108 -19.54 -24.16 -1.33
CA GLY A 108 -18.65 -25.18 -0.75
C GLY A 108 -17.24 -24.69 -0.38
N CYS A 109 -16.86 -23.47 -0.76
CA CYS A 109 -15.60 -22.84 -0.40
C CYS A 109 -15.79 -21.82 0.73
N ALA A 110 -14.75 -21.65 1.54
CA ALA A 110 -14.65 -20.53 2.45
C ALA A 110 -14.48 -19.21 1.68
N ALA A 111 -14.88 -18.10 2.30
CA ALA A 111 -14.76 -16.80 1.65
C ALA A 111 -13.34 -16.23 1.74
N ALA A 112 -12.90 -15.58 0.68
CA ALA A 112 -11.57 -14.99 0.58
C ALA A 112 -11.34 -13.88 1.61
N GLN A 113 -10.08 -13.69 2.00
CA GLN A 113 -9.57 -12.44 2.53
C GLN A 113 -8.25 -12.06 1.87
N ASN A 114 -8.03 -10.76 1.63
CA ASN A 114 -6.76 -10.25 1.08
C ASN A 114 -6.51 -8.80 1.52
N GLU A 115 -5.41 -8.20 1.05
CA GLU A 115 -5.03 -6.81 1.33
C GLU A 115 -4.99 -6.47 2.81
N THR A 116 -3.88 -6.85 3.43
CA THR A 116 -3.80 -6.91 4.88
C THR A 116 -3.11 -5.69 5.47
N THR A 117 -3.64 -5.23 6.60
CA THR A 117 -3.07 -4.12 7.37
C THR A 117 -2.96 -4.47 8.85
N VAL A 118 -2.06 -3.82 9.57
CA VAL A 118 -1.90 -4.03 11.01
C VAL A 118 -1.32 -2.80 11.69
N ALA A 119 -1.82 -2.52 12.89
CA ALA A 119 -1.24 -1.54 13.79
C ALA A 119 -1.12 -2.13 15.20
N VAL A 120 -0.07 -1.72 15.91
CA VAL A 120 0.15 -2.06 17.32
C VAL A 120 -0.01 -0.80 18.16
N ASN A 121 -0.73 -0.89 19.26
CA ASN A 121 -0.96 0.24 20.15
C ASN A 121 0.37 0.72 20.78
N PRO A 122 0.80 1.97 20.54
CA PRO A 122 2.07 2.48 21.07
C PRO A 122 2.15 2.48 22.60
N ALA A 123 1.01 2.55 23.29
CA ALA A 123 0.94 2.54 24.76
C ALA A 123 0.81 1.14 25.36
N ASN A 124 0.42 0.13 24.57
CA ASN A 124 0.25 -1.25 25.03
C ASN A 124 0.52 -2.23 23.88
N PRO A 125 1.73 -2.82 23.78
CA PRO A 125 2.08 -3.71 22.67
C PRO A 125 1.28 -5.01 22.61
N ARG A 126 0.43 -5.29 23.61
CA ARG A 126 -0.50 -6.43 23.58
C ARG A 126 -1.80 -6.13 22.85
N ASN A 127 -2.11 -4.86 22.62
CA ASN A 127 -3.27 -4.46 21.82
C ASN A 127 -2.83 -4.28 20.36
N ILE A 128 -3.40 -5.10 19.49
CA ILE A 128 -3.11 -5.17 18.07
C ILE A 128 -4.43 -5.17 17.31
N VAL A 129 -4.52 -4.38 16.25
CA VAL A 129 -5.65 -4.42 15.33
C VAL A 129 -5.11 -4.67 13.93
N ALA A 130 -5.61 -5.72 13.29
CA ALA A 130 -5.38 -6.02 11.90
C ALA A 130 -6.67 -5.80 11.10
N GLY A 131 -6.55 -5.68 9.78
CA GLY A 131 -7.68 -5.58 8.87
C GLY A 131 -7.40 -6.29 7.56
N ALA A 132 -8.47 -6.64 6.85
CA ALA A 132 -8.42 -7.16 5.49
C ALA A 132 -9.69 -6.78 4.72
N ASN A 133 -9.59 -6.88 3.39
CA ASN A 133 -10.75 -7.13 2.54
C ASN A 133 -11.32 -8.48 2.91
N ASP A 134 -12.55 -8.51 3.42
CA ASP A 134 -13.19 -9.74 3.86
C ASP A 134 -14.48 -10.00 3.10
N TYR A 135 -14.48 -11.09 2.33
CA TYR A 135 -15.55 -11.43 1.40
C TYR A 135 -16.65 -12.30 2.03
N ARG A 136 -16.73 -12.39 3.36
CA ARG A 136 -17.70 -13.26 4.05
C ARG A 136 -19.15 -12.77 3.98
N LEU A 137 -19.40 -11.48 3.76
CA LEU A 137 -20.78 -10.96 3.72
C LEU A 137 -21.37 -11.05 2.30
N PHE A 138 -22.66 -11.40 2.24
CA PHE A 138 -23.39 -11.56 0.99
C PHE A 138 -24.12 -10.27 0.61
N ASN A 139 -23.82 -9.72 -0.56
CA ASN A 139 -24.58 -8.62 -1.14
C ASN A 139 -25.75 -9.15 -1.97
N SER A 140 -26.97 -8.91 -1.48
CA SER A 140 -28.19 -9.34 -2.20
C SER A 140 -28.53 -8.49 -3.43
N ARG A 141 -27.97 -7.29 -3.58
CA ARG A 141 -28.12 -6.49 -4.81
C ARG A 141 -27.38 -7.11 -5.99
N GLU A 142 -26.27 -7.77 -5.71
CA GLU A 142 -25.40 -8.39 -6.72
C GLU A 142 -25.56 -9.91 -6.80
N GLY A 143 -26.22 -10.52 -5.82
CA GLY A 143 -26.41 -11.97 -5.76
C GLY A 143 -25.12 -12.73 -5.49
N ARG A 144 -24.11 -12.08 -4.88
CA ARG A 144 -22.79 -12.67 -4.57
C ARG A 144 -22.23 -12.11 -3.26
N ASN A 145 -21.18 -12.77 -2.77
CA ASN A 145 -20.31 -12.18 -1.77
C ASN A 145 -19.47 -11.05 -2.36
N ASP A 146 -19.20 -10.03 -1.55
CA ASP A 146 -18.28 -8.96 -1.92
C ASP A 146 -17.42 -8.54 -0.72
N SER A 147 -16.37 -7.76 -0.98
CA SER A 147 -15.44 -7.30 0.05
C SER A 147 -16.12 -6.34 1.03
N TYR A 148 -15.75 -6.45 2.31
CA TYR A 148 -16.04 -5.49 3.37
C TYR A 148 -14.85 -5.28 4.31
N GLY A 149 -14.84 -4.15 5.01
CA GLY A 149 -13.87 -3.86 6.07
C GLY A 149 -14.15 -4.65 7.35
N PHE A 150 -13.24 -5.54 7.73
CA PHE A 150 -13.26 -6.25 9.01
C PHE A 150 -12.05 -5.87 9.86
N ALA A 151 -12.30 -5.59 11.14
CA ALA A 151 -11.27 -5.44 12.16
C ALA A 151 -11.07 -6.76 12.91
N TYR A 152 -9.81 -7.20 12.98
CA TYR A 152 -9.37 -8.31 13.80
C TYR A 152 -8.59 -7.73 14.98
N THR A 153 -9.10 -7.87 16.19
CA THR A 153 -8.52 -7.24 17.38
C THR A 153 -7.98 -8.28 18.35
N SER A 154 -6.73 -8.10 18.78
CA SER A 154 -6.10 -8.88 19.83
C SER A 154 -5.77 -7.99 21.03
N MET A 155 -5.99 -8.51 22.24
CA MET A 155 -5.69 -7.82 23.51
C MET A 155 -4.58 -8.53 24.31
N ASP A 156 -4.01 -9.59 23.77
CA ASP A 156 -3.05 -10.47 24.43
C ASP A 156 -1.75 -10.67 23.63
N GLY A 157 -1.46 -9.76 22.69
CA GLY A 157 -0.23 -9.79 21.89
C GLY A 157 -0.29 -10.77 20.72
N GLY A 158 -1.46 -10.95 20.13
CA GLY A 158 -1.69 -11.81 18.96
C GLY A 158 -1.90 -13.28 19.29
N ALA A 159 -2.20 -13.63 20.55
CA ALA A 159 -2.47 -15.01 20.94
C ALA A 159 -3.94 -15.39 20.69
N THR A 160 -4.87 -14.46 20.87
CA THR A 160 -6.28 -14.59 20.50
C THR A 160 -6.77 -13.34 19.77
N TRP A 161 -7.77 -13.53 18.91
CA TRP A 161 -8.34 -12.49 18.06
C TRP A 161 -9.87 -12.48 18.15
N THR A 162 -10.45 -11.30 18.00
CA THR A 162 -11.91 -11.09 17.86
C THR A 162 -12.18 -10.35 16.57
N ASN A 163 -13.18 -10.83 15.82
CA ASN A 163 -13.54 -10.28 14.52
C ASN A 163 -14.72 -9.32 14.68
N VAL A 164 -14.63 -8.14 14.07
CA VAL A 164 -15.71 -7.15 14.04
C VAL A 164 -15.90 -6.65 12.61
N ALA A 165 -17.09 -6.91 12.04
CA ALA A 165 -17.52 -6.25 10.82
C ALA A 165 -17.74 -4.77 11.12
N LEU A 166 -17.10 -3.87 10.36
CA LEU A 166 -17.29 -2.45 10.58
C LEU A 166 -18.74 -2.04 10.25
N PRO A 167 -19.41 -1.26 11.12
CA PRO A 167 -20.82 -0.95 10.96
C PRO A 167 -21.04 0.06 9.81
N HIS A 168 -22.16 -0.11 9.10
CA HIS A 168 -22.77 0.88 8.21
C HIS A 168 -21.87 1.47 7.11
N LEU A 169 -20.84 0.75 6.65
CA LEU A 169 -20.00 1.14 5.51
C LEU A 169 -20.73 1.00 4.15
N THR A 170 -21.66 0.06 4.06
CA THR A 170 -22.28 -0.42 2.82
C THR A 170 -23.72 -0.87 3.03
N PHE A 171 -24.46 -1.10 1.96
CA PHE A 171 -25.81 -1.68 1.99
C PHE A 171 -25.89 -2.94 2.86
N SER A 172 -24.98 -3.89 2.67
CA SER A 172 -24.97 -5.17 3.41
C SER A 172 -24.63 -5.02 4.89
N THR A 173 -23.97 -3.93 5.28
CA THR A 173 -23.66 -3.59 6.68
C THR A 173 -24.64 -2.59 7.28
N GLY A 174 -25.74 -2.27 6.58
CA GLY A 174 -26.83 -1.43 7.05
C GLY A 174 -26.63 0.08 6.85
N ALA A 175 -25.78 0.49 5.91
CA ALA A 175 -25.51 1.90 5.63
C ALA A 175 -26.78 2.70 5.32
N THR A 176 -26.77 3.97 5.71
CA THR A 176 -27.83 4.94 5.46
C THR A 176 -27.25 6.20 4.81
N GLY A 177 -28.12 7.05 4.26
CA GLY A 177 -27.70 8.31 3.63
C GLY A 177 -26.75 8.06 2.45
N ALA A 178 -25.71 8.88 2.34
CA ALA A 178 -24.75 8.82 1.23
C ALA A 178 -24.13 7.43 0.97
N LEU A 179 -23.84 6.65 2.02
CA LEU A 179 -23.22 5.32 1.87
C LEU A 179 -24.22 4.21 1.56
N SER A 180 -25.53 4.48 1.56
CA SER A 180 -26.55 3.45 1.25
C SER A 180 -26.55 2.97 -0.20
N ASP A 181 -25.82 3.67 -1.07
CA ASP A 181 -25.56 3.26 -2.46
C ASP A 181 -24.33 2.36 -2.60
N MET A 182 -23.48 2.28 -1.56
CA MET A 182 -22.23 1.51 -1.62
C MET A 182 -22.50 0.03 -1.39
N ASP A 183 -21.89 -0.80 -2.22
CA ASP A 183 -22.09 -2.25 -2.27
C ASP A 183 -20.93 -3.01 -1.63
N GLY A 184 -19.71 -2.54 -1.88
CA GLY A 184 -18.46 -3.10 -1.35
C GLY A 184 -17.68 -2.10 -0.51
N ALA A 185 -16.83 -2.60 0.38
CA ALA A 185 -15.85 -1.81 1.10
C ALA A 185 -14.57 -2.62 1.31
N GLY A 186 -13.45 -1.94 1.55
CA GLY A 186 -12.18 -2.61 1.68
C GLY A 186 -11.00 -1.66 1.81
N ASP A 187 -9.86 -2.16 1.42
CA ASP A 187 -8.54 -1.54 1.36
C ASP A 187 -8.11 -0.99 2.72
N PRO A 188 -8.16 -1.82 3.77
CA PRO A 188 -8.06 -1.33 5.13
C PRO A 188 -6.72 -0.65 5.40
N ALA A 189 -6.79 0.53 6.02
CA ALA A 189 -5.63 1.18 6.62
C ALA A 189 -5.90 1.53 8.08
N ILE A 190 -4.98 1.15 8.97
CA ILE A 190 -5.18 1.27 10.42
C ILE A 190 -4.06 2.08 11.05
N ALA A 191 -4.44 3.01 11.93
CA ALA A 191 -3.50 3.70 12.80
C ALA A 191 -4.08 3.82 14.22
N PHE A 192 -3.24 3.52 15.21
CA PHE A 192 -3.53 3.92 16.59
C PHE A 192 -3.28 5.40 16.75
N GLY A 193 -4.16 6.08 17.47
CA GLY A 193 -3.94 7.38 18.07
C GLY A 193 -3.68 7.28 19.59
N PRO A 194 -3.59 8.43 20.28
CA PRO A 194 -3.50 8.45 21.73
C PRO A 194 -4.75 7.86 22.40
N ASN A 195 -4.61 7.47 23.66
CA ASN A 195 -5.72 7.02 24.53
C ASN A 195 -6.49 5.80 24.00
N ASN A 196 -5.80 4.81 23.42
CA ASN A 196 -6.41 3.61 22.82
C ASN A 196 -7.40 3.89 21.69
N THR A 197 -7.33 5.08 21.07
CA THR A 197 -8.13 5.37 19.88
C THR A 197 -7.53 4.63 18.69
N VAL A 198 -8.36 3.98 17.89
CA VAL A 198 -7.97 3.30 16.65
C VAL A 198 -8.79 3.89 15.52
N TYR A 199 -8.12 4.27 14.45
CA TYR A 199 -8.76 4.72 13.22
C TYR A 199 -8.60 3.63 12.18
N PHE A 200 -9.69 3.34 11.49
CA PHE A 200 -9.74 2.35 10.43
C PHE A 200 -10.33 3.03 9.20
N ALA A 201 -9.47 3.33 8.23
CA ALA A 201 -9.87 3.87 6.94
C ALA A 201 -10.24 2.73 5.98
N ASN A 202 -11.27 2.95 5.18
CA ASN A 202 -11.71 2.05 4.10
C ASN A 202 -12.11 2.86 2.87
N ILE A 203 -11.98 2.24 1.70
CA ILE A 203 -12.79 2.56 0.52
C ILE A 203 -14.17 1.96 0.73
N ALA A 204 -15.20 2.70 0.34
CA ALA A 204 -16.52 2.15 0.04
C ALA A 204 -16.88 2.51 -1.40
N PHE A 205 -17.50 1.59 -2.13
CA PHE A 205 -17.76 1.79 -3.56
C PHE A 205 -19.04 1.08 -4.01
N SER A 206 -19.64 1.61 -5.07
CA SER A 206 -20.82 1.02 -5.72
C SER A 206 -20.38 0.00 -6.77
N ARG A 207 -21.16 -1.07 -6.91
CA ARG A 207 -21.02 -2.05 -8.01
C ARG A 207 -22.01 -1.79 -9.13
N LEU A 208 -22.87 -0.78 -8.95
CA LEU A 208 -23.96 -0.44 -9.84
C LEU A 208 -23.69 0.87 -10.61
N ASN A 209 -22.66 1.61 -10.22
CA ASN A 209 -22.23 2.88 -10.80
C ASN A 209 -20.80 3.23 -10.33
N ASP A 210 -20.29 4.39 -10.78
CA ASP A 210 -18.91 4.86 -10.50
C ASP A 210 -18.73 5.49 -9.09
N GLY A 211 -19.63 5.21 -8.15
CA GLY A 211 -19.61 5.75 -6.80
C GLY A 211 -18.44 5.24 -5.97
N SER A 212 -17.71 6.15 -5.33
CA SER A 212 -16.61 5.83 -4.41
C SER A 212 -16.55 6.80 -3.23
N ALA A 213 -16.11 6.30 -2.09
CA ALA A 213 -15.95 7.06 -0.87
C ALA A 213 -14.70 6.62 -0.11
N ILE A 214 -14.04 7.58 0.53
CA ILE A 214 -13.05 7.30 1.57
C ILE A 214 -13.73 7.52 2.92
N THR A 215 -13.67 6.52 3.78
CA THR A 215 -14.38 6.50 5.06
C THR A 215 -13.43 6.20 6.20
N VAL A 216 -13.79 6.61 7.42
CA VAL A 216 -13.06 6.23 8.64
C VAL A 216 -14.05 5.84 9.74
N ASN A 217 -13.93 4.61 10.24
CA ASN A 217 -14.52 4.20 11.51
C ASN A 217 -13.50 4.43 12.63
N VAL A 218 -13.99 4.78 13.82
CA VAL A 218 -13.14 5.03 14.99
C VAL A 218 -13.57 4.15 16.16
N SER A 219 -12.58 3.52 16.78
CA SER A 219 -12.72 2.81 18.06
C SER A 219 -12.05 3.62 19.16
N HIS A 220 -12.65 3.66 20.35
CA HIS A 220 -12.07 4.30 21.54
C HIS A 220 -11.70 3.31 22.66
N ASP A 221 -11.87 2.01 22.41
CA ASP A 221 -11.58 0.93 23.35
C ASP A 221 -10.51 -0.04 22.82
N GLY A 222 -9.73 0.42 21.84
CA GLY A 222 -8.61 -0.35 21.30
C GLY A 222 -9.00 -1.35 20.22
N GLY A 223 -10.08 -1.11 19.48
CA GLY A 223 -10.53 -1.94 18.36
C GLY A 223 -11.61 -2.95 18.73
N VAL A 224 -12.18 -2.90 19.94
CA VAL A 224 -13.19 -3.86 20.41
C VAL A 224 -14.58 -3.45 19.91
N THR A 225 -14.91 -2.16 19.97
CA THR A 225 -16.13 -1.59 19.39
C THR A 225 -15.80 -0.43 18.46
N TRP A 226 -16.65 -0.24 17.44
CA TRP A 226 -16.45 0.74 16.38
C TRP A 226 -17.68 1.62 16.23
N GLY A 227 -17.46 2.93 16.06
CA GLY A 227 -18.52 3.90 15.77
C GLY A 227 -18.91 3.95 14.29
N GLU A 228 -19.87 4.82 14.00
CA GLU A 228 -20.32 5.13 12.64
C GLU A 228 -19.17 5.63 11.75
N PRO A 229 -19.19 5.31 10.43
CA PRO A 229 -18.17 5.79 9.52
C PRO A 229 -18.32 7.29 9.28
N SER A 230 -17.22 8.01 9.36
CA SER A 230 -17.12 9.39 8.89
C SER A 230 -16.68 9.40 7.43
N ILE A 231 -17.37 10.15 6.58
CA ILE A 231 -17.05 10.29 5.16
C ILE A 231 -15.96 11.36 5.00
N VAL A 232 -14.78 10.96 4.52
CA VAL A 232 -13.63 11.84 4.23
C VAL A 232 -13.75 12.43 2.83
N ALA A 233 -14.12 11.59 1.87
CA ALA A 233 -14.38 11.95 0.48
C ALA A 233 -15.54 11.11 -0.05
N LEU A 234 -16.31 11.66 -0.99
CA LEU A 234 -17.44 11.01 -1.64
C LEU A 234 -17.60 11.59 -3.03
N ASP A 235 -17.64 10.72 -4.02
CA ASP A 235 -17.95 11.02 -5.40
C ASP A 235 -18.95 9.96 -5.91
N GLY A 236 -19.84 10.35 -6.82
CA GLY A 236 -20.82 9.43 -7.43
C GLY A 236 -22.11 9.15 -6.64
N ALA A 237 -22.27 9.68 -5.42
CA ALA A 237 -23.55 9.65 -4.69
C ALA A 237 -23.87 11.00 -4.00
N ASP A 238 -25.17 11.33 -3.88
CA ASP A 238 -25.64 12.47 -3.09
C ASP A 238 -25.80 12.13 -1.58
N ALA A 239 -26.14 13.13 -0.77
CA ALA A 239 -26.29 12.96 0.68
C ALA A 239 -27.39 11.95 1.10
N SER A 240 -28.33 11.63 0.20
CA SER A 240 -29.40 10.66 0.42
C SER A 240 -29.06 9.27 -0.13
N GLY A 241 -27.89 9.10 -0.76
CA GLY A 241 -27.49 7.86 -1.41
C GLY A 241 -28.12 7.68 -2.79
N ASN A 242 -28.53 8.74 -3.47
CA ASN A 242 -28.90 8.63 -4.88
C ASN A 242 -27.63 8.73 -5.74
N PRO A 243 -27.45 7.86 -6.74
CA PRO A 243 -26.34 7.96 -7.69
C PRO A 243 -26.33 9.32 -8.39
N VAL A 244 -25.15 9.92 -8.51
CA VAL A 244 -24.90 11.13 -9.31
C VAL A 244 -23.72 10.88 -10.25
N PRO A 245 -23.68 11.45 -11.47
CA PRO A 245 -22.55 11.25 -12.36
C PRO A 245 -21.24 11.75 -11.77
N THR A 246 -20.16 11.00 -11.96
CA THR A 246 -18.80 11.36 -11.58
C THR A 246 -17.81 10.80 -12.61
N ASP A 247 -16.66 11.44 -12.76
CA ASP A 247 -15.48 10.91 -13.46
C ASP A 247 -14.31 10.73 -12.49
N VAL A 248 -14.62 10.70 -11.19
CA VAL A 248 -13.66 10.64 -10.09
C VAL A 248 -13.81 9.34 -9.34
N PHE A 249 -12.70 8.65 -9.15
CA PHE A 249 -12.60 7.49 -8.28
C PHE A 249 -11.54 7.75 -7.21
N ASN A 250 -11.87 7.41 -5.97
CA ASN A 250 -10.96 7.57 -4.84
C ASN A 250 -10.45 6.20 -4.41
N ASP A 251 -9.14 5.97 -4.50
CA ASP A 251 -8.56 4.66 -4.21
C ASP A 251 -7.13 4.71 -3.65
N LYS A 252 -6.81 3.67 -2.91
CA LYS A 252 -5.66 3.40 -2.06
C LYS A 252 -5.43 4.49 -1.02
N GLU A 253 -6.40 4.63 -0.12
CA GLU A 253 -6.23 5.41 1.09
C GLU A 253 -5.30 4.75 2.09
N TRP A 254 -4.66 5.60 2.89
CA TRP A 254 -3.98 5.20 4.10
C TRP A 254 -4.18 6.24 5.18
N ILE A 255 -3.92 5.85 6.44
CA ILE A 255 -4.11 6.73 7.59
C ILE A 255 -2.89 6.75 8.51
N GLY A 256 -2.55 7.95 8.99
CA GLY A 256 -1.47 8.18 9.96
C GLY A 256 -1.91 9.16 11.03
N VAL A 257 -1.44 8.97 12.27
CA VAL A 257 -1.86 9.79 13.42
C VAL A 257 -0.66 10.36 14.16
N ASP A 258 -0.73 11.66 14.43
CA ASP A 258 0.17 12.34 15.35
C ASP A 258 -0.14 11.91 16.79
N GLN A 259 0.74 11.13 17.41
CA GLN A 259 0.50 10.67 18.79
C GLN A 259 0.60 11.79 19.83
N SER A 260 1.13 12.97 19.48
CA SER A 260 1.24 14.09 20.41
C SER A 260 -0.06 14.91 20.47
N SER A 261 -0.63 15.21 19.30
CA SER A 261 -1.85 16.04 19.19
C SER A 261 -3.13 15.23 19.02
N GLY A 262 -3.04 13.97 18.58
CA GLY A 262 -4.19 13.16 18.16
C GLY A 262 -4.73 13.52 16.77
N ALA A 263 -4.05 14.41 16.02
CA ALA A 263 -4.46 14.72 14.66
C ALA A 263 -4.27 13.51 13.73
N ALA A 264 -5.33 13.15 13.01
CA ALA A 264 -5.32 12.07 12.02
C ALA A 264 -5.24 12.64 10.61
N TYR A 265 -4.52 11.95 9.73
CA TYR A 265 -4.32 12.31 8.33
C TYR A 265 -4.66 11.10 7.46
N VAL A 266 -5.61 11.27 6.55
CA VAL A 266 -5.95 10.28 5.53
C VAL A 266 -5.44 10.80 4.21
N SER A 267 -4.55 10.06 3.56
CA SER A 267 -4.12 10.33 2.18
C SER A 267 -4.65 9.25 1.26
N TRP A 268 -4.90 9.58 0.00
CA TRP A 268 -5.36 8.62 -1.00
C TRP A 268 -4.99 9.10 -2.41
N THR A 269 -5.12 8.20 -3.37
CA THR A 269 -5.01 8.53 -4.80
C THR A 269 -6.37 8.98 -5.30
N ARG A 270 -6.44 10.20 -5.85
CA ARG A 270 -7.66 10.71 -6.47
C ARG A 270 -7.53 10.62 -7.97
N PHE A 271 -8.24 9.68 -8.55
CA PHE A 271 -8.24 9.45 -9.97
C PHE A 271 -9.29 10.29 -10.69
N ASP A 272 -8.94 10.85 -11.84
CA ASP A 272 -9.87 11.41 -12.79
C ASP A 272 -9.40 11.21 -14.23
N SER A 273 -10.19 11.69 -15.19
CA SER A 273 -9.89 11.58 -16.63
C SER A 273 -8.57 12.22 -17.07
N THR A 274 -7.89 12.97 -16.21
CA THR A 274 -6.68 13.73 -16.53
C THR A 274 -5.46 13.38 -15.70
N ALA A 275 -5.63 12.81 -14.50
CA ALA A 275 -4.54 12.60 -13.55
C ALA A 275 -4.90 11.62 -12.42
N SER A 276 -3.89 11.26 -11.60
CA SER A 276 -4.04 10.50 -10.36
C SER A 276 -3.24 11.10 -9.20
N PRO A 277 -3.46 12.38 -8.81
CA PRO A 277 -2.70 12.98 -7.73
C PRO A 277 -2.98 12.33 -6.36
N ILE A 278 -1.94 12.29 -5.52
CA ILE A 278 -2.09 12.06 -4.10
C ILE A 278 -2.67 13.31 -3.44
N VAL A 279 -3.69 13.09 -2.61
CA VAL A 279 -4.33 14.12 -1.79
C VAL A 279 -4.36 13.69 -0.33
N VAL A 280 -4.57 14.63 0.58
CA VAL A 280 -4.68 14.38 2.03
C VAL A 280 -5.79 15.21 2.65
N SER A 281 -6.47 14.63 3.64
CA SER A 281 -7.39 15.31 4.55
C SER A 281 -6.98 15.08 6.00
N LYS A 282 -7.34 16.02 6.87
CA LYS A 282 -6.95 16.03 8.28
C LYS A 282 -8.17 16.12 9.19
N SER A 283 -8.15 15.34 10.27
CA SER A 283 -9.04 15.50 11.42
C SER A 283 -8.25 15.94 12.66
N VAL A 284 -8.87 16.77 13.49
CA VAL A 284 -8.34 17.24 14.79
C VAL A 284 -9.31 17.00 15.95
N ASP A 285 -10.41 16.29 15.69
CA ASP A 285 -11.53 16.09 16.61
C ASP A 285 -11.88 14.61 16.78
N GLY A 286 -10.86 13.74 16.69
CA GLY A 286 -11.06 12.31 16.89
C GLY A 286 -11.66 11.58 15.69
N GLY A 287 -11.57 12.14 14.49
CA GLY A 287 -12.08 11.54 13.25
C GLY A 287 -13.53 11.93 12.93
N ALA A 288 -14.17 12.76 13.75
CA ALA A 288 -15.57 13.16 13.58
C ALA A 288 -15.77 14.09 12.38
N THR A 289 -14.83 14.99 12.11
CA THR A 289 -14.83 15.82 10.91
C THR A 289 -13.47 15.88 10.24
N TRP A 290 -13.49 16.14 8.94
CA TRP A 290 -12.32 16.13 8.06
C TRP A 290 -12.22 17.44 7.29
N SER A 291 -11.00 17.96 7.14
CA SER A 291 -10.76 19.17 6.37
C SER A 291 -11.07 18.97 4.88
N PRO A 292 -11.24 20.04 4.10
CA PRO A 292 -11.11 19.94 2.65
C PRO A 292 -9.77 19.29 2.26
N ARG A 293 -9.79 18.53 1.17
CA ARG A 293 -8.58 17.86 0.65
C ARG A 293 -7.51 18.88 0.24
N THR A 294 -6.26 18.54 0.52
CA THR A 294 -5.06 19.27 0.09
C THR A 294 -4.24 18.37 -0.83
N SER A 295 -3.71 18.92 -1.91
CA SER A 295 -2.86 18.16 -2.83
C SER A 295 -1.47 17.92 -2.21
N VAL A 296 -1.00 16.68 -2.29
CA VAL A 296 0.33 16.24 -1.85
C VAL A 296 1.28 16.24 -3.06
N THR A 297 0.80 15.70 -4.18
CA THR A 297 1.46 15.77 -5.49
C THR A 297 1.79 17.22 -5.85
N PRO A 298 3.05 17.54 -6.17
CA PRO A 298 3.43 18.90 -6.51
C PRO A 298 2.86 19.33 -7.87
N THR A 299 2.78 20.64 -8.09
CA THR A 299 2.53 21.15 -9.45
C THR A 299 3.67 20.71 -10.37
N PHE A 300 3.32 20.09 -11.51
CA PHE A 300 4.29 19.60 -12.47
C PHE A 300 5.25 20.69 -12.96
N THR A 301 6.53 20.33 -13.04
CA THR A 301 7.59 21.09 -13.69
C THR A 301 8.44 20.14 -14.54
N PRO A 302 9.01 20.58 -15.68
CA PRO A 302 9.90 19.72 -16.48
C PRO A 302 11.02 19.08 -15.65
N GLY A 303 11.11 17.76 -15.67
CA GLY A 303 12.06 16.96 -14.89
C GLY A 303 11.64 16.77 -13.43
N GLY A 304 10.37 17.02 -13.11
CA GLY A 304 9.79 16.86 -11.78
C GLY A 304 8.74 15.74 -11.74
N VAL A 305 8.20 15.53 -10.54
CA VAL A 305 7.13 14.55 -10.28
C VAL A 305 5.89 14.91 -11.10
N THR A 306 5.34 13.93 -11.82
CA THR A 306 4.13 14.07 -12.63
C THR A 306 2.87 14.05 -11.76
N PRO A 307 1.67 14.29 -12.32
CA PRO A 307 0.43 14.11 -11.58
C PRO A 307 -0.12 12.68 -11.66
N PHE A 308 0.70 11.70 -12.05
CA PHE A 308 0.33 10.29 -12.14
C PHE A 308 1.03 9.52 -11.02
N ASP A 309 0.40 9.50 -9.86
CA ASP A 309 0.91 8.88 -8.63
C ASP A 309 -0.09 7.82 -8.11
N GLN A 310 0.34 6.90 -7.26
CA GLN A 310 -0.53 5.94 -6.56
C GLN A 310 0.11 5.41 -5.26
N GLY A 311 -0.68 4.73 -4.42
CA GLY A 311 -0.17 3.94 -3.30
C GLY A 311 0.37 4.80 -2.15
N SER A 312 -0.40 5.80 -1.73
CA SER A 312 0.05 6.75 -0.70
C SER A 312 0.18 6.11 0.68
N PHE A 313 1.17 6.50 1.49
CA PHE A 313 1.37 6.01 2.86
C PHE A 313 1.76 7.16 3.81
N PRO A 314 0.85 7.71 4.62
CA PRO A 314 1.09 8.82 5.55
C PRO A 314 1.60 8.36 6.91
N LEU A 315 2.55 9.09 7.48
CA LEU A 315 3.01 8.97 8.86
C LEU A 315 3.33 10.33 9.47
N VAL A 316 3.31 10.41 10.80
CA VAL A 316 3.66 11.64 11.54
C VAL A 316 4.84 11.39 12.48
N GLY A 317 5.89 12.21 12.32
CA GLY A 317 7.05 12.22 13.19
C GLY A 317 6.75 12.74 14.59
N SER A 318 7.65 12.46 15.56
CA SER A 318 7.50 13.04 16.91
C SER A 318 7.73 14.55 16.95
N ASP A 319 8.26 15.13 15.87
CA ASP A 319 8.35 16.57 15.62
C ASP A 319 7.08 17.18 15.02
N GLY A 320 6.04 16.38 14.78
CA GLY A 320 4.78 16.80 14.16
C GLY A 320 4.85 16.97 12.64
N ALA A 321 5.98 16.65 12.00
CA ALA A 321 6.08 16.66 10.55
C ALA A 321 5.28 15.49 9.95
N VAL A 322 4.51 15.77 8.90
CA VAL A 322 3.75 14.76 8.16
C VAL A 322 4.58 14.32 6.97
N TYR A 323 4.71 13.01 6.79
CA TYR A 323 5.40 12.38 5.68
C TYR A 323 4.42 11.52 4.91
N ILE A 324 4.44 11.55 3.58
CA ILE A 324 3.58 10.72 2.74
C ILE A 324 4.47 10.11 1.67
N ALA A 325 4.67 8.79 1.70
CA ALA A 325 5.32 8.05 0.63
C ALA A 325 4.30 7.72 -0.46
N TYR A 326 4.73 7.64 -1.72
CA TYR A 326 3.89 7.18 -2.83
C TYR A 326 4.78 6.75 -4.00
N GLU A 327 4.22 5.92 -4.87
CA GLU A 327 4.76 5.62 -6.19
C GLU A 327 4.35 6.72 -7.16
N GLY A 328 5.26 7.19 -7.99
CA GLY A 328 5.00 8.22 -8.99
C GLY A 328 6.03 8.18 -10.11
N SER A 329 6.03 9.18 -10.97
CA SER A 329 7.01 9.28 -12.06
C SER A 329 7.67 10.66 -12.13
N VAL A 330 8.93 10.71 -12.58
CA VAL A 330 9.70 11.93 -12.77
C VAL A 330 10.02 12.06 -14.26
N CYS A 331 9.43 13.06 -14.91
CA CYS A 331 9.50 13.18 -16.37
C CYS A 331 9.79 14.61 -16.85
N GLN A 332 10.48 14.75 -17.98
CA GLN A 332 10.76 16.03 -18.64
C GLN A 332 9.50 16.72 -19.18
N SER A 333 8.48 15.93 -19.54
CA SER A 333 7.17 16.40 -19.95
C SER A 333 6.10 15.38 -19.53
N LEU A 334 4.82 15.76 -19.57
CA LEU A 334 3.72 14.84 -19.28
C LEU A 334 3.61 13.68 -20.29
N ALA A 335 4.31 13.73 -21.43
CA ALA A 335 4.37 12.59 -22.34
C ALA A 335 5.22 11.43 -21.79
N CYS A 336 6.11 11.72 -20.84
CA CYS A 336 7.02 10.78 -20.18
C CYS A 336 7.71 9.79 -21.15
N ASP A 337 8.38 10.34 -22.17
CA ASP A 337 8.96 9.59 -23.29
C ASP A 337 10.45 9.92 -23.54
N GLN A 338 11.08 10.66 -22.63
CA GLN A 338 12.49 11.03 -22.73
C GLN A 338 13.39 10.01 -22.03
N ALA A 339 14.65 9.92 -22.45
CA ALA A 339 15.61 8.92 -21.94
C ALA A 339 15.99 9.07 -20.45
N THR A 340 15.56 10.16 -19.80
CA THR A 340 15.76 10.41 -18.37
C THR A 340 14.47 10.24 -17.57
N ASP A 341 13.36 9.94 -18.22
CA ASP A 341 12.06 9.80 -17.57
C ASP A 341 11.99 8.41 -16.92
N HIS A 342 11.43 8.32 -15.72
CA HIS A 342 11.44 7.09 -14.92
C HIS A 342 10.37 7.13 -13.83
N ASP A 343 9.95 5.96 -13.38
CA ASP A 343 9.16 5.80 -12.16
C ASP A 343 10.04 5.95 -10.94
N ALA A 344 9.42 6.34 -9.83
CA ALA A 344 10.09 6.81 -8.65
C ALA A 344 9.29 6.52 -7.39
N VAL A 345 10.02 6.11 -6.36
CA VAL A 345 9.53 6.19 -4.98
C VAL A 345 9.72 7.61 -4.49
N VAL A 346 8.63 8.27 -4.11
CA VAL A 346 8.62 9.67 -3.68
C VAL A 346 8.18 9.76 -2.23
N VAL A 347 8.81 10.66 -1.46
CA VAL A 347 8.33 11.06 -0.13
C VAL A 347 8.08 12.56 -0.09
N ALA A 348 6.83 12.93 0.20
CA ALA A 348 6.40 14.28 0.48
C ALA A 348 6.50 14.59 1.98
N LYS A 349 6.95 15.80 2.31
CA LYS A 349 7.03 16.29 3.69
C LYS A 349 6.23 17.57 3.89
N SER A 350 5.45 17.64 4.97
CA SER A 350 4.83 18.86 5.48
C SER A 350 5.32 19.17 6.90
N THR A 351 5.55 20.45 7.18
CA THR A 351 5.90 20.96 8.52
C THR A 351 4.85 21.93 9.06
N ASN A 352 3.75 22.10 8.34
CA ASN A 352 2.64 22.98 8.70
C ASN A 352 1.32 22.20 8.81
N GLY A 353 1.40 20.98 9.33
CA GLY A 353 0.25 20.15 9.64
C GLY A 353 -0.58 19.76 8.42
N GLY A 354 0.07 19.47 7.29
CA GLY A 354 -0.56 18.99 6.06
C GLY A 354 -1.05 20.07 5.09
N ALA A 355 -0.82 21.36 5.38
CA ALA A 355 -1.32 22.44 4.53
C ALA A 355 -0.54 22.60 3.20
N THR A 356 0.76 22.30 3.20
CA THR A 356 1.60 22.27 2.00
C THR A 356 2.69 21.21 2.11
N PHE A 357 3.11 20.67 0.97
CA PHE A 357 4.13 19.62 0.90
C PHE A 357 5.32 20.01 0.02
N SER A 358 6.48 19.43 0.33
CA SER A 358 7.63 19.37 -0.56
C SER A 358 8.02 17.92 -0.82
N SER A 359 8.02 17.50 -2.08
CA SER A 359 8.35 16.13 -2.49
C SER A 359 9.84 15.93 -2.76
N ARG A 360 10.32 14.73 -2.49
CA ARG A 360 11.67 14.26 -2.80
C ARG A 360 11.61 12.86 -3.37
N GLU A 361 12.21 12.67 -4.53
CA GLU A 361 12.55 11.35 -5.05
C GLU A 361 13.52 10.67 -4.07
N VAL A 362 13.20 9.43 -3.69
CA VAL A 362 14.04 8.57 -2.86
C VAL A 362 14.97 7.75 -3.74
N SER A 363 14.41 7.13 -4.78
CA SER A 363 15.08 6.27 -5.75
C SER A 363 14.19 6.09 -6.97
N ALA A 364 14.81 5.77 -8.10
CA ALA A 364 14.10 5.20 -9.23
C ALA A 364 13.46 3.85 -8.86
N ASP A 365 12.28 3.64 -9.44
CA ASP A 365 11.46 2.43 -9.41
C ASP A 365 11.47 1.79 -10.81
N TYR A 366 11.34 0.47 -10.87
CA TYR A 366 11.51 -0.31 -12.10
C TYR A 366 10.33 -1.26 -12.29
N ASP A 367 9.59 -1.03 -13.38
CA ASP A 367 8.42 -1.79 -13.76
C ASP A 367 8.66 -3.31 -13.81
N PHE A 368 7.74 -4.04 -13.17
CA PHE A 368 7.54 -5.46 -13.38
C PHE A 368 7.02 -5.76 -14.80
N PRO A 369 7.25 -6.96 -15.35
CA PRO A 369 6.80 -7.31 -16.67
C PRO A 369 5.26 -7.31 -16.75
N PHE A 370 4.75 -6.73 -17.82
CA PHE A 370 3.31 -6.66 -18.07
C PHE A 370 2.76 -8.02 -18.50
N ASN A 371 1.84 -8.58 -17.72
CA ASN A 371 1.11 -9.79 -18.08
C ASN A 371 -0.08 -9.42 -18.97
N ARG A 372 0.01 -9.78 -20.25
CA ARG A 372 -1.03 -9.48 -21.23
C ARG A 372 -2.34 -10.24 -21.03
N ASP A 373 -2.33 -11.38 -20.34
CA ASP A 373 -3.58 -12.06 -20.02
C ASP A 373 -4.33 -11.37 -18.88
N LEU A 374 -3.60 -10.78 -17.93
CA LEU A 374 -4.19 -10.07 -16.79
C LEU A 374 -4.36 -8.56 -17.00
N GLN A 375 -3.76 -8.00 -18.04
CA GLN A 375 -3.69 -6.54 -18.30
C GLN A 375 -3.06 -5.72 -17.16
N THR A 376 -2.09 -6.31 -16.47
CA THR A 376 -1.44 -5.69 -15.30
C THR A 376 -0.02 -6.26 -15.13
N PRO A 377 0.92 -5.56 -14.46
CA PRO A 377 2.19 -6.15 -14.09
C PRO A 377 2.00 -7.42 -13.28
N ALA A 378 2.87 -8.42 -13.46
CA ALA A 378 2.86 -9.66 -12.68
C ALA A 378 4.26 -10.26 -12.55
N LEU A 379 4.44 -11.18 -11.61
CA LEU A 379 5.63 -12.00 -11.57
C LEU A 379 5.67 -13.00 -12.74
N THR A 380 6.87 -13.34 -13.20
CA THR A 380 7.02 -14.29 -14.31
C THR A 380 6.47 -15.67 -13.93
N GLY A 381 5.46 -16.11 -14.69
CA GLY A 381 4.78 -17.39 -14.49
C GLY A 381 3.63 -17.34 -13.48
N GLU A 382 3.33 -16.18 -12.90
CA GLU A 382 2.22 -15.98 -11.96
C GLU A 382 1.00 -15.36 -12.63
N ASN A 383 -0.13 -15.54 -11.94
CA ASN A 383 -1.43 -15.04 -12.38
C ASN A 383 -1.97 -13.90 -11.51
N PHE A 384 -1.22 -13.34 -10.57
CA PHE A 384 -1.69 -12.20 -9.75
C PHE A 384 -1.02 -10.89 -10.16
N ARG A 385 -1.76 -9.79 -10.01
CA ARG A 385 -1.24 -8.44 -10.21
C ARG A 385 -0.21 -8.04 -9.16
N ILE A 386 0.76 -7.22 -9.55
CA ILE A 386 1.79 -6.66 -8.67
C ILE A 386 1.95 -5.15 -8.90
N ASN A 387 2.46 -4.47 -7.87
CA ASN A 387 2.79 -3.04 -7.86
C ASN A 387 4.08 -2.80 -7.06
N SER A 388 4.51 -1.54 -7.02
CA SER A 388 5.69 -1.09 -6.26
C SER A 388 5.32 -0.13 -5.11
N TYR A 389 4.11 -0.23 -4.54
CA TYR A 389 3.66 0.68 -3.49
C TYR A 389 4.64 0.74 -2.31
N PRO A 390 5.08 1.94 -1.91
CA PRO A 390 6.04 2.06 -0.82
C PRO A 390 5.35 1.91 0.54
N SER A 391 5.95 1.09 1.40
CA SER A 391 5.66 1.06 2.83
C SER A 391 6.58 2.03 3.57
N LEU A 392 6.03 2.82 4.50
CA LEU A 392 6.77 3.80 5.29
C LEU A 392 6.72 3.45 6.78
N ALA A 393 7.83 3.63 7.49
CA ALA A 393 7.91 3.55 8.94
C ALA A 393 8.73 4.70 9.53
N ILE A 394 8.42 5.08 10.76
CA ILE A 394 9.22 6.03 11.54
C ILE A 394 9.55 5.45 12.92
N ASP A 395 10.84 5.38 13.23
CA ASP A 395 11.27 5.15 14.59
C ASP A 395 11.09 6.43 15.40
N ARG A 396 9.98 6.49 16.16
CA ARG A 396 9.59 7.68 16.92
C ARG A 396 10.53 8.02 18.07
N THR A 397 11.43 7.11 18.45
CA THR A 397 12.43 7.36 19.50
C THR A 397 13.58 8.25 19.03
N ASN A 398 13.81 8.33 17.72
CA ASN A 398 14.90 9.09 17.11
C ASN A 398 14.52 9.82 15.80
N ASN A 399 13.23 9.77 15.40
CA ASN A 399 12.69 10.29 14.14
C ASN A 399 13.37 9.78 12.86
N ARG A 400 13.91 8.55 12.89
CA ARG A 400 14.46 7.93 11.68
C ARG A 400 13.34 7.33 10.85
N LEU A 401 13.25 7.77 9.59
CA LEU A 401 12.35 7.24 8.58
C LEU A 401 12.97 6.05 7.86
N TYR A 402 12.13 5.11 7.49
CA TYR A 402 12.44 3.98 6.63
C TYR A 402 11.34 3.88 5.58
N VAL A 403 11.72 3.73 4.32
CA VAL A 403 10.80 3.43 3.22
C VAL A 403 11.26 2.14 2.56
N ALA A 404 10.32 1.22 2.31
CA ALA A 404 10.56 -0.03 1.65
C ALA A 404 9.63 -0.17 0.44
N TRP A 405 10.15 -0.72 -0.65
CA TRP A 405 9.41 -1.01 -1.88
C TRP A 405 10.06 -2.22 -2.56
N ALA A 406 9.35 -2.83 -3.50
CA ALA A 406 9.92 -3.85 -4.38
C ALA A 406 9.89 -3.32 -5.80
N ASP A 407 10.90 -3.67 -6.59
CA ASP A 407 10.91 -3.37 -8.03
C ASP A 407 11.70 -4.42 -8.81
N ASP A 408 11.62 -4.36 -10.14
CA ASP A 408 12.20 -5.37 -11.03
C ASP A 408 13.58 -4.97 -11.60
N ARG A 409 14.33 -4.06 -10.96
CA ARG A 409 15.58 -3.51 -11.54
C ARG A 409 16.66 -4.55 -11.86
N ASN A 410 16.58 -5.73 -11.23
CA ASN A 410 17.48 -6.85 -11.48
C ASN A 410 16.87 -7.93 -12.39
N GLY A 411 15.67 -7.68 -12.94
CA GLY A 411 15.02 -8.49 -13.95
C GLY A 411 15.78 -8.52 -15.27
N SER A 412 15.28 -9.34 -16.20
CA SER A 412 15.82 -9.41 -17.56
C SER A 412 14.97 -8.56 -18.49
N TYR A 413 15.62 -7.71 -19.26
CA TYR A 413 14.98 -6.78 -20.17
C TYR A 413 15.30 -7.10 -21.63
N ASP A 414 14.35 -6.85 -22.53
CA ASP A 414 14.60 -6.96 -23.96
C ASP A 414 15.29 -5.70 -24.54
N SER A 415 15.56 -5.67 -25.85
CA SER A 415 16.20 -4.51 -26.49
C SER A 415 15.35 -3.24 -26.49
N SER A 416 14.04 -3.38 -26.28
CA SER A 416 13.11 -2.28 -26.08
C SER A 416 12.96 -1.89 -24.61
N GLY A 417 13.78 -2.46 -23.71
CA GLY A 417 13.79 -2.20 -22.28
C GLY A 417 12.52 -2.59 -21.55
N GLN A 418 11.67 -3.43 -22.15
CA GLN A 418 10.56 -4.06 -21.44
C GLN A 418 11.10 -5.21 -20.58
N SER A 419 10.68 -5.31 -19.32
CA SER A 419 10.98 -6.50 -18.53
C SER A 419 10.29 -7.70 -19.17
N ILE A 420 11.04 -8.79 -19.35
CA ILE A 420 10.56 -10.05 -19.93
C ILE A 420 10.70 -11.22 -18.96
N ARG A 421 11.42 -11.03 -17.86
CA ARG A 421 11.56 -12.01 -16.80
C ARG A 421 11.89 -11.31 -15.49
N THR A 422 11.10 -11.60 -14.46
CA THR A 422 11.26 -11.00 -13.15
C THR A 422 12.52 -11.46 -12.43
N ASN A 423 13.07 -10.51 -11.69
CA ASN A 423 13.77 -10.70 -10.43
C ASN A 423 13.38 -9.54 -9.51
N GLY A 424 12.19 -9.66 -8.92
CA GLY A 424 11.66 -8.70 -7.97
C GLY A 424 12.52 -8.68 -6.72
N ASP A 425 13.02 -7.51 -6.35
CA ASP A 425 13.88 -7.34 -5.19
C ASP A 425 13.32 -6.29 -4.25
N VAL A 426 13.47 -6.52 -2.93
CA VAL A 426 13.08 -5.53 -1.92
C VAL A 426 14.21 -4.57 -1.61
N PHE A 427 13.90 -3.29 -1.65
CA PHE A 427 14.80 -2.20 -1.31
C PHE A 427 14.31 -1.43 -0.09
N VAL A 428 15.26 -0.96 0.72
CA VAL A 428 14.98 -0.12 1.88
C VAL A 428 15.90 1.09 1.86
N ALA A 429 15.33 2.28 2.00
CA ALA A 429 16.08 3.52 2.20
C ALA A 429 15.73 4.15 3.55
N THR A 430 16.64 4.97 4.08
CA THR A 430 16.43 5.65 5.36
C THR A 430 16.79 7.14 5.29
N SER A 431 16.08 7.94 6.09
CA SER A 431 16.34 9.37 6.25
C SER A 431 16.18 9.80 7.70
N GLY A 432 16.95 10.81 8.13
CA GLY A 432 16.74 11.46 9.44
C GLY A 432 15.82 12.68 9.40
N ASN A 433 15.44 13.15 8.20
CA ASN A 433 14.67 14.39 8.05
C ASN A 433 13.62 14.34 6.92
N GLY A 434 13.57 13.26 6.15
CA GLY A 434 12.70 13.07 4.98
C GLY A 434 13.10 13.91 3.77
N VAL A 435 14.31 14.48 3.78
CA VAL A 435 14.83 15.32 2.68
C VAL A 435 16.05 14.68 2.04
N GLN A 436 16.97 14.16 2.85
CA GLN A 436 18.16 13.46 2.38
C GLN A 436 17.99 11.97 2.66
N TRP A 437 17.91 11.18 1.60
CA TRP A 437 17.79 9.73 1.67
C TRP A 437 19.15 9.09 1.42
N GLN A 438 19.44 8.02 2.16
CA GLN A 438 20.60 7.19 1.90
C GLN A 438 20.35 6.31 0.68
N ALA A 439 21.44 5.84 0.04
CA ALA A 439 21.35 4.85 -1.01
C ALA A 439 20.60 3.59 -0.49
N PRO A 440 19.71 2.99 -1.29
CA PRO A 440 18.90 1.87 -0.84
C PRO A 440 19.77 0.62 -0.54
N VAL A 441 19.33 -0.18 0.43
CA VAL A 441 19.87 -1.53 0.66
C VAL A 441 18.90 -2.57 0.11
N ALA A 442 19.42 -3.58 -0.57
CA ALA A 442 18.63 -4.71 -1.06
C ALA A 442 18.53 -5.82 0.00
N LEU A 443 17.35 -6.44 0.13
CA LEU A 443 17.07 -7.58 1.01
C LEU A 443 16.66 -8.86 0.26
N GLY A 444 16.57 -8.79 -1.07
CA GLY A 444 16.18 -9.90 -1.93
C GLY A 444 17.28 -10.93 -2.22
N SER A 445 16.89 -11.96 -2.97
CA SER A 445 17.67 -13.13 -3.32
C SER A 445 17.92 -13.20 -4.83
N ALA A 446 18.02 -14.40 -5.40
CA ALA A 446 18.00 -14.59 -6.86
C ALA A 446 16.62 -15.08 -7.35
N ALA A 447 15.65 -15.14 -6.45
CA ALA A 447 14.24 -15.39 -6.70
C ALA A 447 13.47 -14.10 -6.44
N ASP A 448 12.16 -14.07 -6.76
CA ASP A 448 11.36 -12.87 -6.54
C ASP A 448 11.00 -12.65 -5.07
N GLU A 449 11.08 -11.37 -4.66
CA GLU A 449 10.59 -10.80 -3.42
C GLU A 449 9.69 -9.60 -3.67
N VAL A 450 8.49 -9.60 -3.07
CA VAL A 450 7.43 -8.63 -3.39
C VAL A 450 6.59 -8.23 -2.17
N PHE A 451 5.79 -7.16 -2.33
CA PHE A 451 4.93 -6.58 -1.30
C PHE A 451 5.61 -6.38 0.06
N PRO A 452 6.74 -5.65 0.11
CA PRO A 452 7.44 -5.43 1.36
C PRO A 452 6.67 -4.46 2.26
N ALA A 453 6.66 -4.77 3.56
CA ALA A 453 6.20 -3.84 4.58
C ALA A 453 7.32 -3.59 5.59
N VAL A 454 7.45 -2.36 6.11
CA VAL A 454 8.50 -1.99 7.06
C VAL A 454 7.92 -1.49 8.38
N ALA A 455 8.55 -1.89 9.50
CA ALA A 455 8.27 -1.37 10.83
C ALA A 455 9.58 -0.97 11.52
N ALA A 456 9.54 0.07 12.36
CA ALA A 456 10.71 0.55 13.08
C ALA A 456 10.37 1.06 14.48
N TYR A 457 11.21 0.70 15.46
CA TYR A 457 11.09 1.18 16.84
C TYR A 457 12.40 1.00 17.61
N ASN A 458 12.82 2.02 18.35
CA ASN A 458 13.95 1.97 19.29
C ASN A 458 15.27 1.45 18.67
N GLY A 459 15.62 2.03 17.52
CA GLY A 459 16.80 1.71 16.72
C GLY A 459 16.69 0.43 15.90
N ARG A 460 15.57 -0.29 15.99
CA ARG A 460 15.32 -1.53 15.24
C ARG A 460 14.43 -1.27 14.05
N VAL A 461 14.68 -2.04 13.00
CA VAL A 461 13.90 -2.09 11.78
C VAL A 461 13.61 -3.55 11.44
N ALA A 462 12.39 -3.82 11.00
CA ALA A 462 11.98 -5.11 10.48
C ALA A 462 11.24 -4.91 9.15
N VAL A 463 11.45 -5.85 8.22
CA VAL A 463 10.82 -5.85 6.91
C VAL A 463 10.24 -7.24 6.67
N SER A 464 8.94 -7.33 6.40
CA SER A 464 8.28 -8.56 5.93
C SER A 464 8.06 -8.51 4.43
N THR A 465 8.05 -9.67 3.78
CA THR A 465 8.09 -9.77 2.31
C THR A 465 7.57 -11.14 1.88
N TYR A 466 6.81 -11.21 0.78
CA TYR A 466 6.59 -12.48 0.08
C TYR A 466 7.82 -12.85 -0.74
N THR A 467 8.20 -14.13 -0.74
CA THR A 467 9.34 -14.62 -1.52
C THR A 467 9.04 -15.94 -2.23
N ARG A 468 9.66 -16.12 -3.40
CA ARG A 468 9.74 -17.41 -4.12
C ARG A 468 10.99 -18.21 -3.80
N SER A 469 11.84 -17.77 -2.87
CA SER A 469 13.14 -18.41 -2.58
C SER A 469 13.05 -19.89 -2.17
N TYR A 470 11.89 -20.32 -1.64
CA TYR A 470 11.62 -21.71 -1.24
C TYR A 470 11.00 -22.55 -2.35
N ASN A 471 10.57 -21.94 -3.45
CA ASN A 471 10.08 -22.60 -4.66
C ASN A 471 10.54 -21.85 -5.92
N PRO A 472 11.86 -21.75 -6.17
CA PRO A 472 12.40 -20.83 -7.18
C PRO A 472 12.04 -21.20 -8.63
N ASN A 473 11.50 -22.38 -8.87
CA ASN A 473 11.06 -22.84 -10.20
C ASN A 473 9.54 -23.06 -10.29
N GLY A 474 8.80 -22.72 -9.24
CA GLY A 474 7.35 -22.88 -9.19
C GLY A 474 6.66 -21.58 -8.84
N VAL A 475 5.37 -21.69 -8.56
CA VAL A 475 4.49 -20.55 -8.20
C VAL A 475 4.27 -20.39 -6.70
N GLY A 476 5.05 -21.13 -5.90
CA GLY A 476 4.82 -21.19 -4.45
C GLY A 476 5.34 -19.95 -3.76
N LEU A 477 4.53 -19.38 -2.87
CA LEU A 477 4.89 -18.23 -2.05
C LEU A 477 5.11 -18.62 -0.59
N ASP A 478 6.03 -17.89 0.02
CA ASP A 478 6.33 -17.89 1.45
C ASP A 478 6.46 -16.45 1.95
N VAL A 479 6.27 -16.24 3.25
CA VAL A 479 6.56 -14.95 3.89
C VAL A 479 7.84 -15.07 4.69
N VAL A 480 8.73 -14.10 4.50
CA VAL A 480 9.97 -13.96 5.24
C VAL A 480 10.04 -12.62 5.95
N MET A 481 10.92 -12.54 6.95
CA MET A 481 11.22 -11.30 7.65
C MET A 481 12.72 -11.12 7.86
N ASN A 482 13.20 -9.91 7.58
CA ASN A 482 14.53 -9.42 7.92
C ASN A 482 14.41 -8.44 9.09
N GLY A 483 15.35 -8.48 10.04
CA GLY A 483 15.28 -7.63 11.22
C GLY A 483 16.67 -7.32 11.78
N ALA A 484 16.90 -6.06 12.15
CA ALA A 484 18.20 -5.62 12.67
C ALA A 484 18.13 -4.32 13.46
N THR A 485 19.23 -4.00 14.15
CA THR A 485 19.49 -2.66 14.69
C THR A 485 20.08 -1.76 13.60
N GLY A 486 19.25 -0.88 13.01
CA GLY A 486 19.62 0.07 11.97
C GLY A 486 19.85 -0.52 10.56
N ILE A 487 19.80 0.33 9.54
CA ILE A 487 19.84 -0.08 8.12
C ILE A 487 21.14 -0.79 7.72
N GLY A 488 22.29 -0.38 8.29
CA GLY A 488 23.59 -0.96 7.95
C GLY A 488 23.74 -2.43 8.37
N ASN A 489 23.02 -2.84 9.41
CA ASN A 489 22.95 -4.23 9.84
C ASN A 489 21.82 -5.00 9.14
N LEU A 490 20.75 -4.32 8.72
CA LEU A 490 19.62 -4.93 8.02
C LEU A 490 20.06 -5.64 6.74
N LYS A 491 20.95 -5.03 5.94
CA LYS A 491 21.54 -5.67 4.75
C LYS A 491 22.23 -7.02 5.03
N LYS A 492 22.70 -7.23 6.26
CA LYS A 492 23.43 -8.44 6.67
C LYS A 492 22.59 -9.33 7.58
N SER A 493 21.35 -8.95 7.88
CA SER A 493 20.52 -9.70 8.80
C SER A 493 20.11 -11.02 8.18
N PRO A 494 20.03 -12.12 8.95
CA PRO A 494 19.47 -13.36 8.44
C PRO A 494 18.00 -13.17 8.09
N THR A 495 17.59 -13.72 6.95
CA THR A 495 16.19 -13.86 6.57
C THR A 495 15.56 -14.98 7.40
N THR A 496 14.44 -14.68 8.07
CA THR A 496 13.67 -15.64 8.87
C THR A 496 12.39 -16.01 8.13
N ARG A 497 12.17 -17.30 7.86
CA ARG A 497 10.88 -17.77 7.32
C ARG A 497 9.79 -17.61 8.38
N VAL A 498 8.73 -16.89 8.04
CA VAL A 498 7.55 -16.68 8.90
C VAL A 498 6.52 -17.78 8.65
N THR A 499 6.28 -18.12 7.38
CA THR A 499 5.44 -19.25 6.99
C THR A 499 6.08 -20.59 7.39
N THR A 500 5.25 -21.57 7.72
CA THR A 500 5.71 -22.93 8.07
C THR A 500 5.85 -23.86 6.86
N ALA A 501 5.21 -23.51 5.75
CA ALA A 501 5.25 -24.26 4.50
C ALA A 501 4.95 -23.32 3.33
N THR A 502 5.47 -23.67 2.16
CA THR A 502 5.18 -22.99 0.89
C THR A 502 3.74 -23.25 0.49
N SER A 503 3.05 -22.24 -0.02
CA SER A 503 1.66 -22.35 -0.43
C SER A 503 1.43 -21.81 -1.85
N ASN A 504 0.44 -22.37 -2.54
CA ASN A 504 0.11 -22.00 -3.92
C ASN A 504 -0.88 -20.81 -3.94
N PRO A 505 -0.50 -19.63 -4.47
CA PRO A 505 -1.39 -18.46 -4.54
C PRO A 505 -2.60 -18.62 -5.47
N GLN A 506 -2.61 -19.66 -6.31
CA GLN A 506 -3.62 -19.86 -7.35
C GLN A 506 -4.94 -20.48 -6.86
N VAL A 507 -5.36 -20.17 -5.62
CA VAL A 507 -6.51 -20.81 -4.95
C VAL A 507 -7.81 -20.03 -5.02
N GLN A 508 -7.79 -18.71 -5.28
CA GLN A 508 -8.97 -17.84 -5.37
C GLN A 508 -8.82 -16.72 -6.39
N PHE A 509 -9.95 -16.08 -6.73
CA PHE A 509 -10.10 -15.07 -7.79
C PHE A 509 -9.74 -15.62 -9.17
N VAL A 510 -10.74 -15.84 -10.02
CA VAL A 510 -10.58 -16.48 -11.33
C VAL A 510 -10.98 -15.54 -12.43
N THR A 511 -10.06 -15.19 -13.31
CA THR A 511 -10.34 -14.36 -14.50
C THR A 511 -10.20 -15.19 -15.79
N ILE A 512 -10.66 -14.63 -16.90
CA ILE A 512 -10.39 -15.17 -18.23
C ILE A 512 -9.26 -14.35 -18.86
N GLY A 513 -8.18 -15.03 -19.23
CA GLY A 513 -7.02 -14.38 -19.84
C GLY A 513 -7.40 -13.65 -21.13
N ALA A 514 -7.12 -12.35 -21.18
CA ALA A 514 -7.53 -11.47 -22.28
C ALA A 514 -6.94 -11.87 -23.64
N VAL A 515 -5.81 -12.59 -23.66
CA VAL A 515 -5.15 -13.04 -24.90
C VAL A 515 -5.39 -14.53 -25.14
N SER A 516 -5.21 -15.36 -24.10
CA SER A 516 -5.27 -16.82 -24.19
C SER A 516 -6.70 -17.38 -24.17
N GLY A 517 -7.66 -16.61 -23.65
CA GLY A 517 -9.03 -17.06 -23.38
C GLY A 517 -9.11 -18.19 -22.36
N GLN A 518 -8.03 -18.45 -21.61
CA GLN A 518 -7.98 -19.52 -20.61
C GLN A 518 -8.46 -19.00 -19.26
N GLU A 519 -9.02 -19.91 -18.47
CA GLU A 519 -9.29 -19.65 -17.07
C GLU A 519 -7.97 -19.53 -16.29
N LEU A 520 -7.77 -18.38 -15.64
CA LEU A 520 -6.61 -18.09 -14.81
C LEU A 520 -7.05 -17.98 -13.35
N GLN A 521 -6.42 -18.77 -12.49
CA GLN A 521 -6.69 -18.78 -11.05
C GLN A 521 -5.60 -18.06 -10.29
N GLY A 522 -5.96 -17.47 -9.14
CA GLY A 522 -5.03 -16.60 -8.41
C GLY A 522 -4.87 -15.24 -9.06
N ALA A 523 -5.93 -14.73 -9.71
CA ALA A 523 -5.92 -13.43 -10.39
C ALA A 523 -5.53 -12.28 -9.44
N PHE A 524 -5.79 -12.47 -8.14
CA PHE A 524 -5.59 -11.46 -7.12
C PHE A 524 -5.28 -12.12 -5.77
N ILE A 525 -4.25 -11.61 -5.08
CA ILE A 525 -3.89 -12.01 -3.71
C ILE A 525 -3.84 -10.82 -2.73
N GLY A 526 -4.19 -9.63 -3.25
CA GLY A 526 -4.00 -8.32 -2.64
C GLY A 526 -2.83 -7.53 -3.23
N ASP A 527 -2.90 -6.20 -3.11
CA ASP A 527 -1.84 -5.28 -3.56
C ASP A 527 -0.76 -4.99 -2.51
N TYR A 528 -0.99 -5.39 -1.25
CA TYR A 528 -0.06 -5.11 -0.16
C TYR A 528 -0.19 -6.10 1.00
N THR A 529 0.88 -6.14 1.79
CA THR A 529 0.90 -6.74 3.13
C THR A 529 1.34 -5.69 4.14
N SER A 530 1.30 -6.02 5.43
CA SER A 530 1.67 -5.05 6.47
C SER A 530 2.46 -5.68 7.61
N ILE A 531 3.19 -4.84 8.33
CA ILE A 531 3.91 -5.20 9.55
C ILE A 531 3.85 -4.04 10.52
N ALA A 532 3.61 -4.34 11.79
CA ALA A 532 3.73 -3.38 12.88
C ALA A 532 4.64 -3.92 13.97
N MET A 533 5.33 -3.03 14.70
CA MET A 533 6.22 -3.42 15.80
C MET A 533 5.79 -2.75 17.09
N GLY A 534 5.60 -3.55 18.13
CA GLY A 534 5.30 -3.08 19.47
C GLY A 534 6.52 -2.48 20.18
N SER A 535 6.25 -1.74 21.26
CA SER A 535 7.30 -1.21 22.14
C SER A 535 8.10 -2.30 22.88
N ASP A 536 7.61 -3.53 22.85
CA ASP A 536 8.29 -4.75 23.30
C ASP A 536 9.20 -5.37 22.23
N LEU A 537 9.36 -4.75 21.06
CA LEU A 537 10.21 -5.24 19.96
C LEU A 537 9.72 -6.57 19.36
N VAL A 538 8.42 -6.87 19.50
CA VAL A 538 7.76 -7.93 18.75
C VAL A 538 7.14 -7.29 17.51
N ALA A 539 7.48 -7.84 16.34
CA ALA A 539 6.87 -7.48 15.08
C ALA A 539 5.75 -8.46 14.73
N HIS A 540 4.70 -7.92 14.13
CA HIS A 540 3.51 -8.63 13.71
C HIS A 540 3.34 -8.43 12.20
N PRO A 541 4.03 -9.20 11.34
CA PRO A 541 3.65 -9.27 9.94
C PRO A 541 2.25 -9.85 9.82
N VAL A 542 1.48 -9.33 8.87
CA VAL A 542 0.18 -9.84 8.46
C VAL A 542 0.20 -10.02 6.95
N TRP A 543 -0.34 -11.13 6.46
CA TRP A 543 -0.31 -11.49 5.04
C TRP A 543 -1.53 -12.33 4.65
N THR A 544 -1.76 -12.47 3.34
CA THR A 544 -2.72 -13.41 2.75
C THR A 544 -2.09 -14.79 2.61
N ASP A 545 -2.55 -15.77 3.37
CA ASP A 545 -2.10 -17.15 3.28
C ASP A 545 -3.03 -17.98 2.41
N PHE A 546 -2.48 -18.91 1.64
CA PHE A 546 -3.23 -19.65 0.60
C PHE A 546 -3.63 -21.07 1.03
N ARG A 547 -3.35 -21.43 2.27
CA ARG A 547 -3.55 -22.79 2.79
C ARG A 547 -4.97 -23.02 3.31
N GLY A 548 -5.75 -21.95 3.47
CA GLY A 548 -6.92 -21.95 4.34
C GLY A 548 -6.56 -22.36 5.77
N ASN A 549 -7.55 -22.63 6.62
CA ASN A 549 -7.31 -23.17 7.98
C ASN A 549 -7.35 -24.71 8.00
N PRO A 550 -6.22 -25.43 7.83
CA PRO A 550 -6.19 -26.90 7.82
C PRO A 550 -6.57 -27.54 9.16
N THR A 551 -6.75 -26.77 10.25
CA THR A 551 -7.22 -27.31 11.53
C THR A 551 -8.74 -27.52 11.57
N LEU A 552 -9.48 -26.86 10.68
CA LEU A 552 -10.92 -27.01 10.57
C LEU A 552 -11.26 -28.26 9.74
N THR A 553 -12.10 -29.12 10.30
CA THR A 553 -12.57 -30.33 9.58
C THR A 553 -13.29 -29.93 8.30
N GLY A 554 -12.79 -30.44 7.15
CA GLY A 554 -13.39 -30.16 5.85
C GLY A 554 -12.96 -28.82 5.23
N SER A 555 -11.95 -28.14 5.80
CA SER A 555 -11.37 -26.97 5.15
C SER A 555 -10.66 -27.36 3.85
N THR A 556 -10.64 -26.41 2.94
CA THR A 556 -9.95 -26.45 1.65
C THR A 556 -8.94 -25.31 1.59
N PRO A 557 -7.97 -25.35 0.68
CA PRO A 557 -7.15 -24.18 0.39
C PRO A 557 -8.01 -22.95 0.09
N ASN A 558 -7.67 -21.83 0.73
CA ASN A 558 -8.41 -20.56 0.70
C ASN A 558 -7.42 -19.40 0.89
N GLN A 559 -7.78 -18.17 0.48
CA GLN A 559 -7.06 -16.97 0.89
C GLN A 559 -7.57 -16.51 2.26
N GLU A 560 -6.71 -16.55 3.27
CA GLU A 560 -7.04 -16.14 4.64
C GLU A 560 -5.97 -15.21 5.21
N VAL A 561 -6.36 -14.29 6.09
CA VAL A 561 -5.44 -13.39 6.81
C VAL A 561 -4.71 -14.15 7.90
N TYR A 562 -3.38 -14.11 7.84
CA TYR A 562 -2.50 -14.76 8.80
C TYR A 562 -1.57 -13.74 9.43
N THR A 563 -1.13 -13.99 10.66
CA THR A 563 -0.13 -13.16 11.33
C THR A 563 0.92 -14.00 12.04
N SER A 564 1.98 -13.39 12.55
CA SER A 564 2.89 -14.08 13.46
C SER A 564 3.51 -13.09 14.44
N SER A 565 3.82 -13.54 15.64
CA SER A 565 4.57 -12.71 16.61
C SER A 565 6.06 -13.05 16.54
N VAL A 566 6.87 -12.14 15.99
CA VAL A 566 8.30 -12.37 15.75
C VAL A 566 9.14 -11.34 16.50
N ARG A 567 9.96 -11.80 17.46
CA ARG A 567 10.89 -10.91 18.18
C ARG A 567 11.98 -10.42 17.22
N VAL A 568 12.10 -9.10 17.07
CA VAL A 568 13.19 -8.46 16.34
C VAL A 568 14.41 -8.38 17.26
N ARG A 569 15.58 -8.84 16.80
CA ARG A 569 16.82 -8.96 17.60
C ARG A 569 17.83 -7.84 17.41
#